data_AF-A0AAU6WKU5-F1
#
_entry.id   AF-A0AAU6WKU5-F1
#
_cell.length_a   1.000
_cell.length_b   1.000
_cell.length_c   1.000
_cell.angle_alpha   90.00
_cell.angle_beta   90.00
_cell.angle_gamma   90.00
#
_symmetry.space_group_name_H-M   'P 1'
#
loop_
_entity.id
_entity.type
_entity.pdbx_description
1 polymer ?
#
loop_
_entity_poly.entity_id
_entity_poly.type
_entity_poly.pdbx_seq_one_letter_code
_entity_poly.pdbx_strand_id
1 'polypeptide(L)'
;MKTKFILFLFCINFVKFLSQPYYGKHNTKDLPKADFILANGSTVTGFLVGFTYPNGTYPSFFNKDDIYNFIYKKTKTSKDEKFGADEVKTVKIYDEQDDVQSLIERLDMKYIDKNGQINDKRKRSFEPLLYDGKIRIYGSNLKICSGAVCNYVYSKLYIQNAKDDFAVMPVDFDKLGVFAGSLYDKMAEAFKYAGRDCPEFQKYMKSLEVKFEDKAFKKEMNAKFKDIRKKAYDEGKKQNLGHNGSQDLLGDYMLEAYVEFYGGIIREYEKNCAY
;
A
#
# COMPACT_ATOMS: atom_id res chain seq x y z
N MET A 1 -5.34 40.55 2.55
CA MET A 1 -4.33 39.58 2.05
C MET A 1 -3.52 38.98 3.22
N LYS A 2 -4.09 38.15 4.12
CA LYS A 2 -3.31 37.44 5.17
C LYS A 2 -4.01 36.17 5.72
N THR A 3 -4.75 35.43 4.90
CA THR A 3 -5.54 34.27 5.43
C THR A 3 -5.44 33.00 4.59
N LYS A 4 -4.61 32.96 3.54
CA LYS A 4 -4.47 31.77 2.67
C LYS A 4 -3.22 30.93 2.91
N PHE A 5 -2.40 31.28 3.91
CA PHE A 5 -1.10 30.60 4.14
C PHE A 5 -1.09 29.62 5.33
N ILE A 6 -2.21 29.45 6.05
CA ILE A 6 -2.26 28.62 7.25
C ILE A 6 -2.75 27.18 6.96
N LEU A 7 -3.41 26.94 5.81
CA LEU A 7 -3.92 25.60 5.46
C LEU A 7 -2.86 24.61 4.95
N PHE A 8 -1.63 25.06 4.68
CA PHE A 8 -0.57 24.17 4.15
C PHE A 8 0.30 23.53 5.24
N LEU A 9 0.14 23.94 6.51
CA LEU A 9 0.95 23.46 7.64
C LEU A 9 0.30 22.33 8.44
N PHE A 10 -0.95 21.95 8.14
CA PHE A 10 -1.68 20.95 8.93
C PHE A 10 -1.65 19.52 8.37
N CYS A 11 -1.16 19.30 7.14
CA CYS A 11 -1.15 17.95 6.53
C CYS A 11 0.07 17.09 6.88
N ILE A 12 1.04 17.59 7.67
CA ILE A 12 2.31 16.88 7.92
C ILE A 12 2.24 15.90 9.10
N ASN A 13 1.17 15.92 9.92
CA ASN A 13 1.04 14.99 11.06
C ASN A 13 0.35 13.66 10.74
N PHE A 14 -0.13 13.43 9.51
CA PHE A 14 -0.98 12.27 9.20
C PHE A 14 -0.23 10.99 8.77
N VAL A 15 1.10 11.01 8.61
CA VAL A 15 1.82 9.90 7.94
C VAL A 15 2.50 8.89 8.90
N LYS A 16 2.39 9.07 10.22
CA LYS A 16 3.06 8.19 11.20
C LYS A 16 2.49 6.77 11.31
N PHE A 17 1.40 6.45 10.60
CA PHE A 17 0.77 5.13 10.64
C PHE A 17 1.16 4.17 9.50
N LEU A 18 1.93 4.63 8.50
CA LEU A 18 2.26 3.82 7.31
C LEU A 18 3.63 3.15 7.36
N SER A 19 4.38 3.33 8.45
CA SER A 19 5.63 2.62 8.69
C SER A 19 5.40 1.42 9.60
N GLN A 20 5.29 0.22 9.02
CA GLN A 20 5.28 -1.01 9.82
C GLN A 20 6.71 -1.34 10.27
N PRO A 21 7.07 -1.22 11.56
CA PRO A 21 8.28 -1.86 12.04
C PRO A 21 8.09 -3.38 11.94
N TYR A 22 9.03 -4.02 11.25
CA TYR A 22 9.08 -5.48 11.19
C TYR A 22 9.57 -5.98 12.55
N TYR A 23 8.77 -6.86 13.19
CA TYR A 23 8.92 -7.47 14.53
C TYR A 23 8.34 -6.72 15.73
N GLY A 24 7.42 -7.40 16.43
CA GLY A 24 6.91 -7.00 17.75
C GLY A 24 5.43 -6.60 17.76
N LYS A 25 4.79 -6.69 18.94
CA LYS A 25 3.46 -6.14 19.20
C LYS A 25 3.49 -4.65 18.85
N HIS A 26 2.86 -4.24 17.75
CA HIS A 26 2.79 -2.83 17.40
C HIS A 26 1.67 -2.17 18.19
N ASN A 27 2.01 -1.51 19.30
CA ASN A 27 1.01 -0.82 20.11
C ASN A 27 0.72 0.57 19.56
N THR A 28 -0.56 0.86 19.31
CA THR A 28 -1.04 2.21 19.04
C THR A 28 -1.22 2.93 20.37
N LYS A 29 -0.41 3.96 20.64
CA LYS A 29 -0.43 4.70 21.92
C LYS A 29 -1.77 5.36 22.21
N ASP A 30 -2.45 5.80 21.16
CA ASP A 30 -3.65 6.65 21.29
C ASP A 30 -4.95 5.84 21.35
N LEU A 31 -4.85 4.51 21.20
CA LEU A 31 -5.98 3.58 21.14
C LEU A 31 -7.09 4.12 20.20
N PRO A 32 -6.82 4.28 18.89
CA PRO A 32 -7.79 4.88 17.98
C PRO A 32 -9.04 4.00 17.90
N LYS A 33 -10.19 4.65 17.74
CA LYS A 33 -11.45 3.95 17.49
C LYS A 33 -11.33 3.18 16.19
N ALA A 34 -11.85 1.96 16.16
CA ALA A 34 -11.80 1.11 14.98
C ALA A 34 -13.05 0.23 14.86
N ASP A 35 -13.47 0.00 13.62
CA ASP A 35 -14.45 -1.03 13.27
C ASP A 35 -13.74 -2.22 12.63
N PHE A 36 -13.92 -3.39 13.23
CA PHE A 36 -13.46 -4.68 12.72
C PHE A 36 -14.62 -5.35 12.00
N ILE A 37 -14.56 -5.41 10.68
CA ILE A 37 -15.51 -6.15 9.86
C ILE A 37 -14.97 -7.56 9.71
N LEU A 38 -15.70 -8.52 10.27
CA LEU A 38 -15.30 -9.92 10.36
C LEU A 38 -15.62 -10.66 9.06
N ALA A 39 -14.98 -11.82 8.86
CA ALA A 39 -15.15 -12.66 7.69
C ALA A 39 -16.61 -13.16 7.51
N ASN A 40 -17.38 -13.25 8.59
CA ASN A 40 -18.81 -13.59 8.56
C ASN A 40 -19.72 -12.38 8.26
N GLY A 41 -19.16 -11.21 7.98
CA GLY A 41 -19.89 -9.96 7.70
C GLY A 41 -20.33 -9.17 8.92
N SER A 42 -20.15 -9.69 10.15
CA SER A 42 -20.47 -8.92 11.36
C SER A 42 -19.43 -7.84 11.63
N THR A 43 -19.83 -6.80 12.37
CA THR A 43 -18.95 -5.68 12.74
C THR A 43 -18.79 -5.61 14.25
N VAL A 44 -17.55 -5.46 14.70
CA VAL A 44 -17.22 -5.18 16.10
C VAL A 44 -16.52 -3.83 16.17
N THR A 45 -17.11 -2.88 16.89
CA THR A 45 -16.49 -1.58 17.17
C THR A 45 -15.71 -1.65 18.47
N GLY A 46 -14.52 -1.05 18.49
CA GLY A 46 -13.70 -0.94 19.68
C GLY A 46 -12.55 0.03 19.49
N PHE A 47 -11.50 -0.16 20.28
CA PHE A 47 -10.28 0.63 20.23
C PHE A 47 -9.12 -0.29 19.85
N LEU A 48 -8.46 0.01 18.74
CA LEU A 48 -7.30 -0.74 18.28
C LEU A 48 -6.18 -0.57 19.31
N VAL A 49 -5.63 -1.69 19.80
CA VAL A 49 -4.44 -1.70 20.65
C VAL A 49 -3.21 -1.96 19.78
N GLY A 50 -3.33 -2.87 18.82
CA GLY A 50 -2.19 -3.28 18.00
C GLY A 50 -2.41 -4.57 17.23
N PHE A 51 -1.32 -5.11 16.70
CA PHE A 51 -1.33 -6.39 16.00
C PHE A 51 -0.15 -7.28 16.35
N THR A 52 -0.28 -8.59 16.10
CA THR A 52 0.77 -9.59 16.26
C THR A 52 0.79 -10.57 15.10
N TYR A 53 1.97 -10.79 14.52
CA TYR A 53 2.14 -11.77 13.44
C TYR A 53 2.06 -13.21 13.98
N PRO A 54 1.30 -14.12 13.35
CA PRO A 54 1.08 -15.46 13.86
C PRO A 54 2.33 -16.33 13.78
N ASN A 55 3.18 -16.16 12.75
CA ASN A 55 4.33 -17.03 12.51
C ASN A 55 5.46 -16.36 11.71
N GLY A 56 6.60 -16.07 12.36
CA GLY A 56 7.91 -16.23 11.72
C GLY A 56 8.82 -15.00 11.53
N THR A 57 10.10 -15.34 11.38
CA THR A 57 11.24 -14.48 11.07
C THR A 57 11.61 -14.52 9.58
N TYR A 58 12.21 -13.43 9.11
CA TYR A 58 12.93 -13.26 7.84
C TYR A 58 13.92 -14.43 7.65
N PRO A 59 14.02 -15.07 6.47
CA PRO A 59 13.42 -14.74 5.18
C PRO A 59 12.14 -15.54 4.82
N SER A 60 11.55 -16.29 5.75
CA SER A 60 10.42 -17.20 5.47
C SER A 60 9.09 -16.53 5.08
N PHE A 61 9.06 -15.19 5.06
CA PHE A 61 7.88 -14.33 4.91
C PHE A 61 7.47 -14.03 3.46
N PHE A 62 8.39 -14.09 2.48
CA PHE A 62 8.01 -13.82 1.10
C PHE A 62 7.05 -14.88 0.55
N ASN A 63 7.13 -16.11 1.07
CA ASN A 63 6.38 -17.27 0.61
C ASN A 63 5.20 -17.65 1.53
N LYS A 64 4.83 -16.82 2.51
CA LYS A 64 3.74 -17.08 3.46
C LYS A 64 2.79 -15.90 3.54
N ASP A 65 1.60 -16.14 4.11
CA ASP A 65 0.64 -15.09 4.42
C ASP A 65 1.26 -14.03 5.34
N ASP A 66 1.09 -12.77 4.95
CA ASP A 66 1.43 -11.54 5.69
C ASP A 66 0.15 -11.02 6.41
N ILE A 67 -0.57 -11.93 7.05
CA ILE A 67 -1.76 -11.62 7.87
C ILE A 67 -1.41 -11.63 9.35
N TYR A 68 -2.08 -10.79 10.13
CA TYR A 68 -1.80 -10.64 11.55
C TYR A 68 -3.07 -10.70 12.39
N ASN A 69 -2.87 -11.09 13.65
CA ASN A 69 -3.91 -11.03 14.65
C ASN A 69 -4.09 -9.59 15.12
N PHE A 70 -5.32 -9.17 15.38
CA PHE A 70 -5.61 -7.86 15.94
C PHE A 70 -5.83 -7.95 17.44
N ILE A 71 -5.34 -6.94 18.16
CA ILE A 71 -5.59 -6.74 19.59
C ILE A 71 -6.42 -5.47 19.71
N TYR A 72 -7.53 -5.56 20.43
CA TYR A 72 -8.45 -4.44 20.59
C TYR A 72 -9.03 -4.42 22.01
N LYS A 73 -9.71 -3.32 22.34
CA LYS A 73 -10.49 -3.17 23.57
C LYS A 73 -11.92 -2.73 23.25
N LYS A 74 -12.92 -3.24 23.96
CA LYS A 74 -14.32 -2.78 23.81
C LYS A 74 -14.50 -1.35 24.32
N THR A 75 -13.81 -1.00 25.40
CA THR A 75 -13.72 0.37 25.93
C THR A 75 -12.26 0.70 26.24
N LYS A 76 -11.87 1.98 26.32
CA LYS A 76 -10.46 2.34 26.61
C LYS A 76 -9.91 1.72 27.90
N THR A 77 -10.78 1.37 28.86
CA THR A 77 -10.44 0.76 30.14
C THR A 77 -10.61 -0.76 30.20
N SER A 78 -11.18 -1.39 29.18
CA SER A 78 -11.38 -2.85 29.19
C SER A 78 -10.07 -3.62 29.05
N LYS A 79 -10.13 -4.93 29.33
CA LYS A 79 -9.06 -5.87 29.00
C LYS A 79 -8.85 -5.95 27.49
N ASP A 80 -7.63 -6.32 27.09
CA ASP A 80 -7.30 -6.66 25.71
C ASP A 80 -8.10 -7.90 25.27
N GLU A 81 -8.73 -7.81 24.10
CA GLU A 81 -9.34 -8.90 23.36
C GLU A 81 -8.59 -9.10 22.03
N LYS A 82 -8.72 -10.28 21.43
CA LYS A 82 -7.96 -10.67 20.24
C LYS A 82 -8.88 -11.23 19.17
N PHE A 83 -8.66 -10.81 17.93
CA PHE A 83 -9.11 -11.53 16.75
C PHE A 83 -7.93 -12.29 16.13
N GLY A 84 -8.18 -13.55 15.77
CA GLY A 84 -7.30 -14.33 14.91
C GLY A 84 -7.16 -13.70 13.53
N ALA A 85 -6.04 -13.97 12.87
CA ALA A 85 -5.72 -13.38 11.57
C ALA A 85 -6.76 -13.72 10.47
N ASP A 86 -7.45 -14.85 10.58
CA ASP A 86 -8.50 -15.27 9.64
C ASP A 86 -9.89 -14.70 9.96
N GLU A 87 -10.09 -14.14 11.15
CA GLU A 87 -11.41 -13.65 11.59
C GLU A 87 -11.75 -12.27 11.03
N VAL A 88 -10.75 -11.42 10.81
CA VAL A 88 -10.94 -10.05 10.33
C VAL A 88 -10.77 -10.00 8.81
N LYS A 89 -11.70 -9.33 8.14
CA LYS A 89 -11.63 -9.03 6.70
C LYS A 89 -11.18 -7.59 6.45
N THR A 90 -11.74 -6.65 7.20
CA THR A 90 -11.46 -5.21 7.04
C THR A 90 -11.37 -4.54 8.40
N VAL A 91 -10.50 -3.54 8.52
CA VAL A 91 -10.40 -2.65 9.68
C VAL A 91 -10.52 -1.21 9.21
N LYS A 92 -11.50 -0.48 9.75
CA LYS A 92 -11.59 0.98 9.63
C LYS A 92 -11.01 1.59 10.88
N ILE A 93 -10.04 2.49 10.73
CA ILE A 93 -9.45 3.25 11.82
C ILE A 93 -9.92 4.70 11.67
N TYR A 94 -10.46 5.24 12.76
CA TYR A 94 -11.01 6.59 12.80
C TYR A 94 -10.05 7.56 13.49
N ASP A 95 -10.05 8.81 13.04
CA ASP A 95 -9.40 9.90 13.75
C ASP A 95 -10.26 10.41 14.92
N GLU A 96 -9.83 11.51 15.54
CA GLU A 96 -10.53 12.13 16.67
C GLU A 96 -11.86 12.80 16.28
N GLN A 97 -12.08 13.04 14.98
CA GLN A 97 -13.28 13.65 14.41
C GLN A 97 -14.30 12.59 13.93
N ASP A 98 -14.05 11.30 14.21
CA ASP A 98 -14.81 10.15 13.69
C ASP A 98 -14.77 10.00 12.15
N ASP A 99 -13.80 10.63 11.49
CA ASP A 99 -13.53 10.43 10.06
C ASP A 99 -12.63 9.20 9.85
N VAL A 100 -12.85 8.46 8.76
CA VAL A 100 -12.03 7.27 8.44
C VAL A 100 -10.63 7.74 8.01
N GLN A 101 -9.65 7.56 8.90
CA GLN A 101 -8.25 7.87 8.63
C GLN A 101 -7.55 6.77 7.82
N SER A 102 -7.90 5.50 8.08
CA SER A 102 -7.27 4.36 7.39
C SER A 102 -8.26 3.22 7.24
N LEU A 103 -8.30 2.63 6.05
CA LEU A 103 -9.02 1.40 5.76
C LEU A 103 -7.99 0.32 5.42
N ILE A 104 -7.96 -0.77 6.19
CA ILE A 104 -7.05 -1.88 5.97
C ILE A 104 -7.87 -3.10 5.58
N GLU A 105 -7.51 -3.76 4.49
CA GLU A 105 -8.23 -4.93 3.99
C GLU A 105 -7.33 -6.15 3.87
N ARG A 106 -7.88 -7.33 4.16
CA ARG A 106 -7.25 -8.61 3.86
C ARG A 106 -7.42 -8.92 2.39
N LEU A 107 -6.31 -8.91 1.66
CA LEU A 107 -6.26 -9.19 0.24
C LEU A 107 -5.84 -10.64 0.01
N ASP A 108 -6.59 -11.35 -0.84
CA ASP A 108 -6.12 -12.59 -1.46
C ASP A 108 -5.30 -12.25 -2.70
N MET A 109 -4.08 -12.77 -2.80
CA MET A 109 -3.15 -12.37 -3.85
C MET A 109 -3.08 -13.37 -5.00
N LYS A 110 -3.12 -12.83 -6.22
CA LYS A 110 -2.79 -13.57 -7.44
C LYS A 110 -1.65 -12.88 -8.18
N TYR A 111 -1.06 -13.59 -9.13
CA TYR A 111 -0.10 -13.03 -10.08
C TYR A 111 -0.53 -13.32 -11.51
N ILE A 112 -0.07 -12.48 -12.41
CA ILE A 112 -0.26 -12.64 -13.84
C ILE A 112 1.08 -13.11 -14.41
N ASP A 113 1.06 -14.24 -15.10
CA ASP A 113 2.24 -14.75 -15.76
C ASP A 113 2.52 -14.04 -17.09
N LYS A 114 3.63 -14.39 -17.73
CA LYS A 114 4.04 -13.79 -19.02
C LYS A 114 3.05 -14.04 -20.17
N ASN A 115 2.13 -14.98 -20.03
CA ASN A 115 1.11 -15.31 -21.02
C ASN A 115 -0.23 -14.60 -20.71
N GLY A 116 -0.25 -13.71 -19.70
CA GLY A 116 -1.47 -13.05 -19.25
C GLY A 116 -2.38 -13.94 -18.40
N GLN A 117 -1.94 -15.13 -17.99
CA GLN A 117 -2.77 -16.04 -17.20
C GLN A 117 -2.67 -15.70 -15.71
N ILE A 118 -3.84 -15.76 -15.04
CA ILE A 118 -3.91 -15.62 -13.60
C ILE A 118 -3.55 -16.91 -12.90
N ASN A 119 -2.68 -16.77 -11.92
CA ASN A 119 -2.20 -17.84 -11.08
C ASN A 119 -2.30 -17.44 -9.61
N ASP A 120 -2.66 -18.41 -8.77
CA ASP A 120 -2.77 -18.20 -7.33
C ASP A 120 -1.38 -18.07 -6.69
N LYS A 121 -1.16 -17.02 -5.88
CA LYS A 121 0.07 -16.90 -5.08
C LYS A 121 0.02 -17.71 -3.79
N ARG A 122 -1.17 -18.13 -3.35
CA ARG A 122 -1.46 -18.71 -2.03
C ARG A 122 -0.90 -17.84 -0.92
N LYS A 123 -1.10 -16.52 -1.07
CA LYS A 123 -0.60 -15.49 -0.17
C LYS A 123 -1.70 -14.49 0.11
N ARG A 124 -1.86 -14.14 1.38
CA ARG A 124 -2.78 -13.12 1.88
C ARG A 124 -2.00 -12.03 2.60
N SER A 125 -2.47 -10.79 2.58
CA SER A 125 -1.88 -9.69 3.36
C SER A 125 -2.96 -8.71 3.80
N PHE A 126 -2.77 -8.09 4.95
CA PHE A 126 -3.53 -6.89 5.31
C PHE A 126 -2.82 -5.65 4.79
N GLU A 127 -3.44 -4.94 3.85
CA GLU A 127 -2.87 -3.75 3.24
C GLU A 127 -3.82 -2.54 3.38
N PRO A 128 -3.29 -1.34 3.66
CA PRO A 128 -4.07 -0.10 3.62
C PRO A 128 -4.58 0.21 2.22
N LEU A 129 -5.81 0.71 2.12
CA LEU A 129 -6.36 1.30 0.91
C LEU A 129 -5.75 2.69 0.72
N LEU A 130 -5.15 2.91 -0.44
CA LEU A 130 -4.47 4.16 -0.84
C LEU A 130 -5.26 4.94 -1.89
N TYR A 131 -6.09 4.26 -2.69
CA TYR A 131 -6.96 4.86 -3.69
C TYR A 131 -8.24 4.03 -3.83
N ASP A 132 -9.40 4.65 -3.57
CA ASP A 132 -10.70 4.03 -3.77
C ASP A 132 -11.29 4.46 -5.12
N GLY A 133 -11.35 3.53 -6.06
CA GLY A 133 -11.83 3.77 -7.41
C GLY A 133 -12.33 2.47 -8.05
N LYS A 134 -12.61 2.50 -9.36
CA LYS A 134 -13.05 1.28 -10.07
C LYS A 134 -11.97 0.19 -10.07
N ILE A 135 -10.71 0.62 -10.04
CA ILE A 135 -9.55 -0.20 -9.69
C ILE A 135 -8.96 0.46 -8.44
N ARG A 136 -8.98 -0.28 -7.33
CA ARG A 136 -8.44 0.18 -6.04
C ARG A 136 -6.94 -0.03 -6.00
N ILE A 137 -6.24 0.86 -5.29
CA ILE A 137 -4.82 0.70 -4.98
C ILE A 137 -4.69 0.45 -3.48
N TYR A 138 -4.01 -0.62 -3.11
CA TYR A 138 -3.62 -0.92 -1.74
C TYR A 138 -2.11 -0.94 -1.60
N GLY A 139 -1.58 -0.66 -0.41
CA GLY A 139 -0.16 -0.85 -0.19
C GLY A 139 0.43 -0.17 1.04
N SER A 140 1.70 -0.45 1.24
CA SER A 140 2.47 -0.02 2.41
C SER A 140 3.96 0.02 2.10
N ASN A 141 4.72 0.76 2.91
CA ASN A 141 6.18 0.84 2.78
C ASN A 141 6.86 -0.31 3.51
N LEU A 142 7.76 -1.01 2.80
CA LEU A 142 8.65 -1.99 3.41
C LEU A 142 9.92 -1.30 3.93
N LYS A 143 10.22 -1.54 5.21
CA LYS A 143 11.46 -1.10 5.87
C LYS A 143 12.19 -2.30 6.45
N ILE A 144 13.51 -2.27 6.35
CA ILE A 144 14.39 -3.25 7.01
C ILE A 144 15.21 -2.53 8.06
N CYS A 145 15.13 -3.01 9.29
CA CYS A 145 15.86 -2.45 10.42
C CYS A 145 17.01 -3.38 10.83
N SER A 146 18.19 -2.79 11.03
CA SER A 146 19.36 -3.44 11.61
C SER A 146 19.75 -2.69 12.88
N GLY A 147 19.42 -3.27 14.04
CA GLY A 147 19.48 -2.55 15.31
C GLY A 147 18.51 -1.37 15.33
N ALA A 148 18.99 -0.19 15.73
CA ALA A 148 18.19 1.03 15.78
C ALA A 148 18.04 1.74 14.42
N VAL A 149 18.71 1.27 13.36
CA VAL A 149 18.73 1.93 12.05
C VAL A 149 17.77 1.20 11.12
N CYS A 150 16.78 1.92 10.59
CA CYS A 150 15.81 1.41 9.63
C CYS A 150 16.04 2.05 8.26
N ASN A 151 15.96 1.26 7.19
CA ASN A 151 16.07 1.76 5.82
C ASN A 151 14.80 1.41 5.04
N TYR A 152 14.29 2.38 4.28
CA TYR A 152 13.27 2.13 3.28
C TYR A 152 13.84 1.25 2.16
N VAL A 153 13.08 0.24 1.75
CA VAL A 153 13.48 -0.67 0.67
C VAL A 153 12.67 -0.39 -0.58
N TYR A 154 11.34 -0.57 -0.50
CA TYR A 154 10.39 -0.28 -1.56
C TYR A 154 8.96 -0.16 -0.99
N SER A 155 8.04 0.38 -1.78
CA SER A 155 6.60 0.37 -1.49
C SER A 155 5.96 -0.87 -2.12
N LYS A 156 5.30 -1.69 -1.30
CA LYS A 156 4.44 -2.78 -1.77
C LYS A 156 3.14 -2.16 -2.27
N LEU A 157 2.75 -2.42 -3.52
CA LEU A 157 1.51 -1.92 -4.09
C LEU A 157 0.74 -3.03 -4.77
N TYR A 158 -0.56 -3.04 -4.55
CA TYR A 158 -1.50 -3.99 -5.14
C TYR A 158 -2.63 -3.22 -5.82
N ILE A 159 -3.12 -3.77 -6.92
CA ILE A 159 -4.32 -3.28 -7.58
C ILE A 159 -5.40 -4.36 -7.56
N GLN A 160 -6.64 -3.92 -7.38
CA GLN A 160 -7.81 -4.80 -7.41
C GLN A 160 -8.91 -4.09 -8.19
N ASN A 161 -9.41 -4.71 -9.26
CA ASN A 161 -10.65 -4.23 -9.87
C ASN A 161 -11.79 -4.45 -8.85
N ALA A 162 -12.69 -3.49 -8.70
CA ALA A 162 -13.82 -3.59 -7.76
C ALA A 162 -14.74 -4.81 -8.03
N LYS A 163 -14.68 -5.40 -9.24
CA LYS A 163 -15.39 -6.62 -9.64
C LYS A 163 -14.65 -7.92 -9.28
N ASP A 164 -13.37 -7.84 -8.91
CA ASP A 164 -12.52 -8.98 -8.60
C ASP A 164 -12.43 -9.20 -7.08
N ASP A 165 -12.32 -10.47 -6.67
CA ASP A 165 -12.17 -10.88 -5.27
C ASP A 165 -10.70 -11.05 -4.83
N PHE A 166 -9.76 -10.71 -5.71
CA PHE A 166 -8.32 -10.80 -5.44
C PHE A 166 -7.59 -9.53 -5.89
N ALA A 167 -6.41 -9.32 -5.33
CA ALA A 167 -5.50 -8.27 -5.75
C ALA A 167 -4.29 -8.85 -6.48
N VAL A 168 -3.71 -8.06 -7.40
CA VAL A 168 -2.47 -8.38 -8.10
C VAL A 168 -1.42 -7.32 -7.81
N MET A 169 -0.16 -7.74 -7.70
CA MET A 169 0.96 -6.81 -7.52
C MET A 169 1.48 -6.41 -8.91
N PRO A 170 1.37 -5.14 -9.34
CA PRO A 170 1.80 -4.74 -10.68
C PRO A 170 3.29 -4.97 -10.91
N VAL A 171 4.09 -4.85 -9.85
CA VAL A 171 5.52 -5.12 -9.87
C VAL A 171 5.84 -6.21 -8.84
N ASP A 172 5.94 -7.45 -9.31
CA ASP A 172 6.18 -8.58 -8.42
C ASP A 172 7.65 -8.72 -7.98
N PHE A 173 8.02 -8.01 -6.91
CA PHE A 173 9.35 -8.06 -6.27
C PHE A 173 9.77 -9.49 -5.85
N ASP A 174 8.82 -10.35 -5.49
CA ASP A 174 9.07 -11.75 -5.09
C ASP A 174 9.53 -12.61 -6.28
N LYS A 175 9.27 -12.15 -7.52
CA LYS A 175 9.56 -12.85 -8.78
C LYS A 175 10.61 -12.13 -9.64
N LEU A 176 11.39 -11.21 -9.06
CA LEU A 176 12.46 -10.51 -9.80
C LEU A 176 13.68 -11.39 -10.11
N GLY A 177 13.93 -12.43 -9.31
CA GLY A 177 15.11 -13.30 -9.46
C GLY A 177 15.06 -14.35 -10.57
N VAL A 178 13.94 -14.49 -11.29
CA VAL A 178 13.72 -15.65 -12.18
C VAL A 178 13.12 -15.19 -13.52
N PHE A 179 13.99 -14.83 -14.49
CA PHE A 179 13.72 -14.78 -15.94
C PHE A 179 12.48 -14.02 -16.45
N ALA A 180 12.32 -12.70 -16.27
CA ALA A 180 11.14 -12.04 -16.84
C ALA A 180 11.25 -10.53 -17.11
N GLY A 181 11.42 -10.17 -18.39
CA GLY A 181 10.96 -8.91 -19.00
C GLY A 181 11.42 -7.59 -18.36
N SER A 182 10.94 -6.48 -18.91
CA SER A 182 11.03 -5.20 -18.23
C SER A 182 10.06 -5.17 -17.06
N LEU A 183 10.39 -4.48 -15.96
CA LEU A 183 9.49 -4.24 -14.83
C LEU A 183 8.16 -3.61 -15.29
N TYR A 184 8.24 -2.80 -16.35
CA TYR A 184 7.12 -2.10 -16.95
C TYR A 184 6.19 -3.05 -17.73
N ASP A 185 6.71 -4.12 -18.33
CA ASP A 185 5.90 -5.12 -19.05
C ASP A 185 4.96 -5.82 -18.07
N LYS A 186 5.50 -6.30 -16.95
CA LYS A 186 4.71 -6.96 -15.88
C LYS A 186 3.64 -6.03 -15.33
N MET A 187 4.01 -4.76 -15.13
CA MET A 187 3.10 -3.73 -14.66
C MET A 187 1.99 -3.45 -15.69
N ALA A 188 2.34 -3.36 -16.98
CA ALA A 188 1.36 -3.18 -18.05
C ALA A 188 0.39 -4.36 -18.13
N GLU A 189 0.88 -5.60 -18.05
CA GLU A 189 0.03 -6.80 -18.02
C GLU A 189 -0.91 -6.82 -16.81
N ALA A 190 -0.43 -6.40 -15.63
CA ALA A 190 -1.28 -6.28 -14.45
C ALA A 190 -2.44 -5.30 -14.66
N PHE A 191 -2.17 -4.12 -15.22
CA PHE A 191 -3.20 -3.14 -15.52
C PHE A 191 -4.12 -3.60 -16.65
N LYS A 192 -3.60 -4.18 -17.73
CA LYS A 192 -4.42 -4.76 -18.81
C LYS A 192 -5.40 -5.78 -18.26
N TYR A 193 -4.95 -6.66 -17.37
CA TYR A 193 -5.84 -7.63 -16.74
C TYR A 193 -6.88 -6.96 -15.84
N ALA A 194 -6.46 -6.03 -14.98
CA ALA A 194 -7.38 -5.31 -14.10
C ALA A 194 -8.45 -4.54 -14.90
N GLY A 195 -8.12 -4.04 -16.09
CA GLY A 195 -9.05 -3.36 -16.99
C GLY A 195 -9.52 -4.19 -18.19
N ARG A 196 -9.47 -5.52 -18.12
CA ARG A 196 -9.69 -6.45 -19.26
C ARG A 196 -11.03 -6.27 -19.97
N ASP A 197 -12.06 -5.86 -19.25
CA ASP A 197 -13.41 -5.70 -19.79
C ASP A 197 -13.64 -4.36 -20.53
N CYS A 198 -12.59 -3.56 -20.75
CA CYS A 198 -12.70 -2.24 -21.36
C CYS A 198 -11.79 -2.06 -22.59
N PRO A 199 -12.34 -2.19 -23.81
CA PRO A 199 -11.55 -2.10 -25.04
C PRO A 199 -10.77 -0.78 -25.22
N GLU A 200 -11.35 0.35 -24.82
CA GLU A 200 -10.66 1.66 -24.91
C GLU A 200 -9.47 1.74 -23.96
N PHE A 201 -9.60 1.16 -22.77
CA PHE A 201 -8.48 1.06 -21.84
C PHE A 201 -7.39 0.11 -22.36
N GLN A 202 -7.77 -0.99 -23.02
CA GLN A 202 -6.79 -1.86 -23.67
C GLN A 202 -5.99 -1.13 -24.77
N LYS A 203 -6.61 -0.22 -25.52
CA LYS A 203 -5.91 0.64 -26.49
C LYS A 203 -4.94 1.59 -25.79
N TYR A 204 -5.39 2.24 -24.71
CA TYR A 204 -4.53 3.11 -23.90
C TYR A 204 -3.31 2.34 -23.38
N MET A 205 -3.50 1.14 -22.84
CA MET A 205 -2.42 0.31 -22.32
C MET A 205 -1.39 -0.05 -23.39
N LYS A 206 -1.83 -0.40 -24.61
CA LYS A 206 -0.91 -0.63 -25.74
C LYS A 206 -0.07 0.61 -26.08
N SER A 207 -0.67 1.80 -26.05
CA SER A 207 0.08 3.05 -26.26
C SER A 207 1.05 3.34 -25.11
N LEU A 208 0.67 3.02 -23.88
CA LEU A 208 1.50 3.20 -22.70
C LEU A 208 2.72 2.26 -22.70
N GLU A 209 2.57 1.02 -23.15
CA GLU A 209 3.68 0.07 -23.32
C GLU A 209 4.75 0.58 -24.29
N VAL A 210 4.34 1.19 -25.40
CA VAL A 210 5.28 1.81 -26.33
C VAL A 210 6.05 2.94 -25.64
N LYS A 211 5.38 3.74 -24.80
CA LYS A 211 6.05 4.76 -23.98
C LYS A 211 7.00 4.15 -22.95
N PHE A 212 6.66 3.00 -22.38
CA PHE A 212 7.54 2.30 -21.47
C PHE A 212 8.83 1.82 -22.13
N GLU A 213 8.88 1.66 -23.45
CA GLU A 213 10.11 1.38 -24.17
C GLU A 213 10.89 2.62 -24.62
N ASP A 214 10.28 3.80 -24.58
CA ASP A 214 10.91 5.05 -24.97
C ASP A 214 12.03 5.48 -24.00
N LYS A 215 13.21 5.79 -24.56
CA LYS A 215 14.39 6.15 -23.76
C LYS A 215 14.24 7.49 -23.06
N ALA A 216 13.55 8.46 -23.66
CA ALA A 216 13.35 9.77 -23.05
C ALA A 216 12.39 9.66 -21.87
N PHE A 217 11.31 8.90 -22.03
CA PHE A 217 10.37 8.58 -20.96
C PHE A 217 11.05 7.86 -19.79
N LYS A 218 11.83 6.79 -20.06
CA LYS A 218 12.61 6.09 -19.02
C LYS A 218 13.54 7.05 -18.27
N LYS A 219 14.21 7.97 -18.98
CA LYS A 219 15.11 8.97 -18.39
C LYS A 219 14.36 9.97 -17.51
N GLU A 220 13.22 10.46 -17.97
CA GLU A 220 12.36 11.37 -17.23
C GLU A 220 11.85 10.74 -15.93
N MET A 221 11.33 9.51 -16.01
CA MET A 221 10.86 8.77 -14.82
C MET A 221 11.99 8.55 -13.81
N ASN A 222 13.18 8.16 -14.28
CA ASN A 222 14.34 7.99 -13.41
C ASN A 222 14.77 9.31 -12.75
N ALA A 223 14.70 10.43 -13.48
CA ALA A 223 14.98 11.75 -12.93
C ALA A 223 13.94 12.14 -11.86
N LYS A 224 12.64 11.97 -12.14
CA LYS A 224 11.55 12.23 -11.18
C LYS A 224 11.77 11.47 -9.86
N PHE A 225 12.01 10.16 -9.94
CA PHE A 225 12.24 9.35 -8.73
C PHE A 225 13.57 9.66 -8.02
N LYS A 226 14.59 10.14 -8.73
CA LYS A 226 15.83 10.62 -8.11
C LYS A 226 15.60 11.93 -7.35
N ASP A 227 14.84 12.85 -7.93
CA ASP A 227 14.52 14.13 -7.32
C ASP A 227 13.64 13.97 -6.08
N ILE A 228 12.68 13.04 -6.12
CA ILE A 228 11.88 12.67 -4.94
C ILE A 228 12.76 12.17 -3.80
N ARG A 229 13.71 11.27 -4.09
CA ARG A 229 14.68 10.78 -3.08
C ARG A 229 15.48 11.94 -2.49
N LYS A 230 15.99 12.82 -3.35
CA LYS A 230 16.75 14.00 -2.93
C LYS A 230 15.91 14.91 -2.04
N LYS A 231 14.66 15.20 -2.42
CA LYS A 231 13.72 16.02 -1.66
C LYS A 231 13.50 15.43 -0.25
N ALA A 232 13.28 14.13 -0.14
CA ALA A 232 13.09 13.47 1.16
C ALA A 232 14.29 13.65 2.10
N TYR A 233 15.52 13.47 1.61
CA TYR A 233 16.72 13.66 2.42
C TYR A 233 17.01 15.12 2.75
N ASP A 234 16.82 16.04 1.80
CA ASP A 234 17.01 17.47 2.02
C ASP A 234 16.00 17.99 3.09
N GLU A 235 14.75 17.52 3.03
CA GLU A 235 13.72 17.85 4.00
C GLU A 235 13.94 17.20 5.36
N GLY A 236 14.31 15.91 5.41
CA GLY A 236 14.67 15.23 6.64
C GLY A 236 15.84 15.90 7.37
N LYS A 237 16.83 16.41 6.61
CA LYS A 237 17.92 17.24 7.15
C LYS A 237 17.41 18.59 7.65
N LYS A 238 16.57 19.30 6.87
CA LYS A 238 16.01 20.60 7.26
C LYS A 238 15.17 20.52 8.53
N GLN A 239 14.45 19.42 8.73
CA GLN A 239 13.61 19.16 9.89
C GLN A 239 14.34 18.46 11.06
N ASN A 240 15.64 18.17 10.92
CA ASN A 240 16.44 17.46 11.93
C ASN A 240 15.86 16.11 12.39
N LEU A 241 15.26 15.35 11.47
CA LEU A 241 14.58 14.07 11.79
C LEU A 241 15.54 12.89 12.03
N GLY A 242 16.84 13.08 11.78
CA GLY A 242 17.83 12.01 11.78
C GLY A 242 17.63 11.00 10.64
N HIS A 243 18.37 9.89 10.70
CA HIS A 243 18.37 8.88 9.63
C HIS A 243 17.00 8.22 9.46
N ASN A 244 16.43 7.66 10.53
CA ASN A 244 15.17 6.93 10.47
C ASN A 244 14.02 7.82 9.98
N GLY A 245 13.90 9.05 10.51
CA GLY A 245 12.85 9.96 10.06
C GLY A 245 13.03 10.42 8.61
N SER A 246 14.27 10.50 8.10
CA SER A 246 14.51 10.74 6.67
C SER A 246 14.12 9.53 5.80
N GLN A 247 14.32 8.30 6.31
CA GLN A 247 13.86 7.07 5.65
C GLN A 247 12.33 6.93 5.68
N ASP A 248 11.69 7.46 6.73
CA ASP A 248 10.24 7.56 6.81
C ASP A 248 9.69 8.49 5.73
N LEU A 249 10.19 9.74 5.66
CA LEU A 249 9.84 10.69 4.61
C LEU A 249 10.10 10.13 3.20
N LEU A 250 11.23 9.42 3.02
CA LEU A 250 11.54 8.80 1.74
C LEU A 250 10.48 7.78 1.34
N GLY A 251 10.09 6.90 2.26
CA GLY A 251 9.02 5.94 2.01
C GLY A 251 7.72 6.63 1.65
N ASP A 252 7.34 7.67 2.39
CA ASP A 252 6.07 8.38 2.20
C ASP A 252 6.02 9.06 0.82
N TYR A 253 7.08 9.77 0.43
CA TYR A 253 7.14 10.43 -0.86
C TYR A 253 7.23 9.45 -2.04
N MET A 254 7.93 8.33 -1.87
CA MET A 254 7.97 7.29 -2.89
C MET A 254 6.60 6.63 -3.05
N LEU A 255 5.91 6.32 -1.95
CA LEU A 255 4.57 5.75 -1.97
C LEU A 255 3.58 6.69 -2.68
N GLU A 256 3.58 7.97 -2.31
CA GLU A 256 2.76 9.00 -2.95
C GLU A 256 3.03 9.07 -4.45
N ALA A 257 4.30 9.08 -4.87
CA ALA A 257 4.66 9.14 -6.28
C ALA A 257 4.21 7.90 -7.07
N TYR A 258 4.26 6.71 -6.46
CA TYR A 258 3.75 5.50 -7.10
C TYR A 258 2.23 5.50 -7.18
N VAL A 259 1.52 5.94 -6.12
CA VAL A 259 0.06 6.09 -6.13
C VAL A 259 -0.37 7.11 -7.16
N GLU A 260 0.34 8.23 -7.31
CA GLU A 260 0.08 9.22 -8.36
C GLU A 260 0.22 8.60 -9.75
N PHE A 261 1.29 7.85 -9.98
CA PHE A 261 1.58 7.21 -11.25
C PHE A 261 0.55 6.13 -11.60
N TYR A 262 0.23 5.22 -10.67
CA TYR A 262 -0.78 4.18 -10.86
C TYR A 262 -2.18 4.77 -10.97
N GLY A 263 -2.47 5.79 -10.16
CA GLY A 263 -3.72 6.55 -10.23
C GLY A 263 -3.89 7.23 -11.58
N GLY A 264 -2.80 7.68 -12.23
CA GLY A 264 -2.85 8.20 -13.60
C GLY A 264 -3.35 7.17 -14.61
N ILE A 265 -2.87 5.93 -14.51
CA ILE A 265 -3.32 4.82 -15.34
C ILE A 265 -4.79 4.48 -15.03
N ILE A 266 -5.15 4.40 -13.75
CA ILE A 266 -6.52 4.06 -13.32
C ILE A 266 -7.53 5.14 -13.73
N ARG A 267 -7.17 6.43 -13.69
CA ARG A 267 -8.04 7.51 -14.15
C ARG A 267 -8.37 7.39 -15.64
N GLU A 268 -7.45 6.87 -16.46
CA GLU A 268 -7.73 6.58 -17.87
C GLU A 268 -8.70 5.39 -18.03
N TYR A 269 -8.65 4.40 -17.14
CA TYR A 269 -9.72 3.38 -17.06
C TYR A 269 -11.05 4.02 -16.65
N GLU A 270 -11.06 4.81 -15.58
CA GLU A 270 -12.30 5.38 -15.02
C GLU A 270 -13.03 6.32 -15.96
N LYS A 271 -12.28 7.07 -16.78
CA LYS A 271 -12.78 7.97 -17.82
C LYS A 271 -13.48 7.22 -18.96
N ASN A 272 -12.95 6.06 -19.35
CA ASN A 272 -13.34 5.39 -20.60
C ASN A 272 -14.21 4.14 -20.38
N CYS A 273 -14.36 3.68 -19.14
CA CYS A 273 -15.00 2.39 -18.83
C CYS A 273 -16.16 2.59 -17.85
N ALA A 274 -17.31 1.98 -18.09
CA ALA A 274 -18.44 1.99 -17.15
C ALA A 274 -18.15 1.14 -15.90
N TYR A 275 -18.90 1.40 -14.82
CA TYR A 275 -18.94 0.49 -13.66
C TYR A 275 -19.56 -0.85 -14.07
#